data_AF-H3SNJ4-F1
#
_entry.id   AF-H3SNJ4-F1
#
_cell.length_a   1.000
_cell.length_b   1.000
_cell.length_c   1.000
_cell.angle_alpha   90.00
_cell.angle_beta   90.00
_cell.angle_gamma   90.00
#
_symmetry.space_group_name_H-M   'P 1'
#
loop_
_entity.id
_entity.type
_entity.pdbx_description
1 polymer ?
#
loop_
_entity_poly.entity_id
_entity_poly.type
_entity_poly.pdbx_seq_one_letter_code
_entity_poly.pdbx_strand_id
1 'polypeptide(L)'
;MRIACGLLLAAAALLPAASAHAADDQWIAQVWKEYKAYNKKTVDAYESYLKQTERAYQQVYDDSHRKYEEMMAQVHADQKEWHEKLEADLKELQERYGDDKNVKSKLRQYSNDINPNLLNSPMWKYEVGGNPNYLNSTMWKLNKALNENYLESLMWTYSKAINPNYLNSSMWKYSKTVNENYLNSPMQKLKKGSSEHHLGSPIQKYSKGKLTKTQAKKLYAELKKEQTANVSKGVAASKKAIAELAASTEKQIGALHTETVQLLEKQREESLQAISNLRKEICGEGLQWEPLFPAPEPKENTAA
;
A
#
# COMPACT_ATOMS: atom_id res chain seq x y z
N MET A 1 -83.24 35.32 -33.56
CA MET A 1 -83.69 33.98 -33.98
C MET A 1 -83.04 33.66 -35.32
N ARG A 2 -82.29 32.54 -35.38
CA ARG A 2 -81.54 31.93 -36.51
C ARG A 2 -80.15 32.53 -36.82
N ILE A 3 -79.05 31.89 -36.38
CA ILE A 3 -78.28 30.75 -36.97
C ILE A 3 -77.27 31.29 -38.01
N ALA A 4 -75.99 30.96 -38.08
CA ALA A 4 -75.00 30.30 -37.20
C ALA A 4 -73.63 30.55 -37.88
N CYS A 5 -72.60 30.81 -37.07
CA CYS A 5 -71.20 30.76 -37.49
C CYS A 5 -70.78 29.34 -37.84
N GLY A 6 -69.93 29.18 -38.86
CA GLY A 6 -69.22 27.93 -39.07
C GLY A 6 -68.38 27.94 -40.34
N LEU A 7 -67.09 28.24 -40.19
CA LEU A 7 -65.97 27.69 -40.96
C LEU A 7 -64.68 28.36 -40.48
N LEU A 8 -63.96 27.71 -39.55
CA LEU A 8 -62.56 28.01 -39.30
C LEU A 8 -61.75 26.74 -39.59
N LEU A 9 -60.95 26.86 -40.65
CA LEU A 9 -60.05 25.86 -41.20
C LEU A 9 -59.07 25.36 -40.14
N ALA A 10 -59.02 24.04 -39.97
CA ALA A 10 -57.90 23.37 -39.32
C ALA A 10 -56.70 23.37 -40.28
N ALA A 11 -55.78 24.32 -40.09
CA ALA A 11 -54.47 24.29 -40.72
C ALA A 11 -53.58 23.27 -39.99
N ALA A 12 -53.56 22.02 -40.48
CA ALA A 12 -52.57 21.04 -40.07
C ALA A 12 -51.19 21.49 -40.60
N ALA A 13 -50.38 22.07 -39.72
CA ALA A 13 -48.97 22.35 -40.02
C ALA A 13 -48.21 21.01 -40.13
N LEU A 14 -48.15 20.48 -41.35
CA LEU A 14 -47.24 19.40 -41.73
C LEU A 14 -45.81 19.96 -41.66
N LEU A 15 -45.15 19.77 -40.51
CA LEU A 15 -43.70 19.91 -40.46
C LEU A 15 -43.09 18.88 -41.45
N PRO A 16 -42.18 19.29 -42.35
CA PRO A 16 -41.60 18.37 -43.32
C PRO A 16 -40.84 17.26 -42.57
N ALA A 17 -41.13 15.99 -42.91
CA ALA A 17 -40.54 14.81 -42.28
C ALA A 17 -38.99 14.84 -42.22
N ALA A 18 -38.35 15.59 -43.12
CA ALA A 18 -36.91 15.83 -43.14
C ALA A 18 -36.37 16.52 -41.88
N SER A 19 -37.10 17.47 -41.27
CA SER A 19 -36.64 18.17 -40.05
C SER A 19 -36.76 17.30 -38.79
N ALA A 20 -37.72 16.38 -38.77
CA ALA A 20 -37.89 15.42 -37.68
C ALA A 20 -36.79 14.35 -37.70
N HIS A 21 -36.43 13.83 -38.88
CA HIS A 21 -35.32 12.88 -39.03
C HIS A 21 -33.96 13.48 -38.62
N ALA A 22 -33.65 14.71 -39.04
CA ALA A 22 -32.39 15.37 -38.67
C ALA A 22 -32.27 15.62 -37.14
N ALA A 23 -33.37 15.98 -36.47
CA ALA A 23 -33.41 16.19 -35.01
C ALA A 23 -33.33 14.87 -34.19
N ASP A 24 -33.57 13.73 -34.84
CA ASP A 24 -33.49 12.40 -34.24
C ASP A 24 -32.07 11.85 -34.32
N ASP A 25 -31.41 12.02 -35.46
CA ASP A 25 -29.98 11.70 -35.66
C ASP A 25 -29.08 12.54 -34.73
N GLN A 26 -29.43 13.82 -34.52
CA GLN A 26 -28.73 14.69 -33.57
C GLN A 26 -28.77 14.15 -32.13
N TRP A 27 -29.91 13.63 -31.68
CA TRP A 27 -30.03 13.09 -30.32
C TRP A 27 -29.20 11.81 -30.14
N ILE A 28 -29.24 10.89 -31.12
CA ILE A 28 -28.45 9.66 -31.12
C ILE A 28 -26.94 10.00 -31.08
N ALA A 29 -26.49 10.92 -31.95
CA ALA A 29 -25.11 11.37 -31.99
C ALA A 29 -24.67 12.02 -30.66
N GLN A 30 -25.56 12.81 -30.05
CA GLN A 30 -25.31 13.44 -28.76
C GLN A 30 -25.15 12.40 -27.64
N VAL A 31 -26.00 11.38 -27.57
CA VAL A 31 -25.87 10.28 -26.59
C VAL A 31 -24.51 9.59 -26.72
N TRP A 32 -24.10 9.26 -27.94
CA TRP A 32 -22.82 8.62 -28.18
C TRP A 32 -21.63 9.52 -27.81
N LYS A 33 -21.74 10.83 -28.13
CA LYS A 33 -20.73 11.83 -27.75
C LYS A 33 -20.57 11.94 -26.24
N GLU A 34 -21.68 12.00 -25.50
CA GLU A 34 -21.69 12.04 -24.03
C GLU A 34 -21.07 10.79 -23.42
N TYR A 35 -21.40 9.61 -23.94
CA TYR A 35 -20.80 8.36 -23.50
C TYR A 35 -19.27 8.38 -23.70
N LYS A 36 -18.80 8.74 -24.91
CA LYS A 36 -17.35 8.80 -25.20
C LYS A 36 -16.63 9.77 -24.26
N ALA A 37 -17.22 10.93 -24.01
CA ALA A 37 -16.67 11.91 -23.07
C ALA A 37 -16.59 11.37 -21.63
N TYR A 38 -17.65 10.72 -21.16
CA TYR A 38 -17.67 10.09 -19.85
C TYR A 38 -16.62 8.97 -19.73
N ASN A 39 -16.58 8.07 -20.70
CA ASN A 39 -15.61 6.97 -20.74
C ASN A 39 -14.17 7.49 -20.71
N LYS A 40 -13.84 8.46 -21.58
CA LYS A 40 -12.52 9.10 -21.59
C LYS A 40 -12.18 9.68 -20.22
N LYS A 41 -13.08 10.48 -19.63
CA LYS A 41 -12.87 11.07 -18.29
C LYS A 41 -12.58 10.00 -17.23
N THR A 42 -13.33 8.90 -17.25
CA THR A 42 -13.18 7.83 -16.27
C THR A 42 -11.88 7.04 -16.46
N VAL A 43 -11.48 6.76 -17.70
CA VAL A 43 -10.20 6.10 -18.02
C VAL A 43 -9.01 7.00 -17.66
N ASP A 44 -9.04 8.27 -18.05
CA ASP A 44 -7.99 9.24 -17.71
C ASP A 44 -7.84 9.35 -16.17
N ALA A 45 -8.95 9.37 -15.42
CA ALA A 45 -8.92 9.39 -13.96
C ALA A 45 -8.37 8.11 -13.35
N TYR A 46 -8.62 6.95 -13.96
CA TYR A 46 -8.03 5.67 -13.55
C TYR A 46 -6.51 5.67 -13.78
N GLU A 47 -6.04 6.06 -14.96
CA GLU A 47 -4.61 6.11 -15.28
C GLU A 47 -3.85 7.08 -14.36
N SER A 48 -4.43 8.25 -14.09
CA SER A 48 -3.86 9.21 -13.14
C SER A 48 -3.79 8.63 -11.73
N TYR A 49 -4.84 7.94 -11.28
CA TYR A 49 -4.86 7.33 -9.96
C TYR A 49 -3.85 6.20 -9.84
N LEU A 50 -3.73 5.32 -10.86
CA LEU A 50 -2.74 4.26 -10.90
C LEU A 50 -1.32 4.81 -10.71
N LYS A 51 -0.93 5.82 -11.51
CA LYS A 51 0.39 6.46 -11.40
C LYS A 51 0.62 7.08 -10.02
N GLN A 52 -0.40 7.70 -9.43
CA GLN A 52 -0.30 8.28 -8.09
C GLN A 52 -0.09 7.18 -7.03
N THR A 53 -0.85 6.09 -7.11
CA THR A 53 -0.74 4.97 -6.19
C THR A 53 0.60 4.25 -6.31
N GLU A 54 1.11 4.04 -7.53
CA GLU A 54 2.44 3.47 -7.76
C GLU A 54 3.55 4.33 -7.14
N ARG A 55 3.46 5.66 -7.28
CA ARG A 55 4.40 6.59 -6.63
C ARG A 55 4.31 6.54 -5.11
N ALA A 56 3.11 6.55 -4.56
CA ALA A 56 2.92 6.47 -3.11
C ALA A 56 3.47 5.16 -2.53
N TYR A 57 3.25 4.03 -3.23
CA TYR A 57 3.86 2.76 -2.88
C TYR A 57 5.38 2.82 -2.91
N GLN A 58 5.98 3.38 -3.97
CA GLN A 58 7.43 3.50 -4.09
C GLN A 58 8.03 4.36 -2.97
N GLN A 59 7.37 5.46 -2.59
CA GLN A 59 7.80 6.30 -1.47
C GLN A 59 7.83 5.51 -0.15
N VAL A 60 6.76 4.76 0.15
CA VAL A 60 6.71 3.90 1.35
C VAL A 60 7.80 2.83 1.29
N TYR A 61 8.01 2.21 0.13
CA TYR A 61 9.06 1.21 -0.09
C TYR A 61 10.45 1.79 0.19
N ASP A 62 10.81 2.89 -0.48
CA ASP A 62 12.12 3.53 -0.38
C ASP A 62 12.39 4.04 1.04
N ASP A 63 11.40 4.70 1.65
CA ASP A 63 11.53 5.24 3.01
C ASP A 63 11.70 4.13 4.05
N SER A 64 10.98 3.02 3.90
CA SER A 64 11.07 1.90 4.84
C SER A 64 12.40 1.16 4.70
N HIS A 65 12.89 0.96 3.47
CA HIS A 65 14.20 0.35 3.25
C HIS A 65 15.33 1.28 3.72
N ARG A 66 15.26 2.58 3.45
CA ARG A 66 16.27 3.53 3.93
C ARG A 66 16.41 3.48 5.46
N LYS A 67 15.29 3.55 6.20
CA LYS A 67 15.28 3.44 7.67
C LYS A 67 15.86 2.11 8.16
N TYR A 68 15.54 1.02 7.47
CA TYR A 68 16.09 -0.30 7.76
C TYR A 68 17.61 -0.36 7.56
N GLU A 69 18.12 0.15 6.45
CA GLU A 69 19.56 0.20 6.14
C GLU A 69 20.32 1.09 7.11
N GLU A 70 19.76 2.26 7.48
CA GLU A 70 20.32 3.15 8.50
C GLU A 70 20.45 2.45 9.86
N MET A 71 19.38 1.79 10.30
CA MET A 71 19.38 1.00 11.54
C MET A 71 20.39 -0.14 11.49
N MET A 72 20.45 -0.87 10.37
CA MET A 72 21.41 -1.97 10.19
C MET A 72 22.85 -1.49 10.29
N ALA A 73 23.18 -0.40 9.58
CA ALA A 73 24.51 0.18 9.61
C ALA A 73 24.91 0.61 11.02
N GLN A 74 23.98 1.21 11.78
CA GLN A 74 24.20 1.62 13.16
C GLN A 74 24.46 0.43 14.10
N VAL A 75 23.69 -0.65 13.97
CA VAL A 75 23.90 -1.88 14.77
C VAL A 75 25.25 -2.52 14.45
N HIS A 76 25.60 -2.65 13.17
CA HIS A 76 26.88 -3.27 12.78
C HIS A 76 28.08 -2.43 13.20
N ALA A 77 27.95 -1.10 13.16
CA ALA A 77 28.99 -0.20 13.67
C ALA A 77 29.21 -0.37 15.18
N ASP A 78 28.13 -0.41 15.97
CA ASP A 78 28.20 -0.60 17.42
C ASP A 78 28.75 -1.99 17.79
N GLN A 79 28.29 -3.05 17.12
CA GLN A 79 28.83 -4.41 17.28
C GLN A 79 30.34 -4.47 17.05
N LYS A 80 30.82 -3.83 15.98
CA LYS A 80 32.24 -3.73 15.67
C LYS A 80 33.01 -2.97 16.76
N GLU A 81 32.50 -1.81 17.19
CA GLU A 81 33.12 -1.01 18.25
C GLU A 81 33.25 -1.80 19.55
N TRP A 82 32.18 -2.50 19.97
CA TRP A 82 32.21 -3.32 21.16
C TRP A 82 33.14 -4.51 21.04
N HIS A 83 33.23 -5.14 19.87
CA HIS A 83 34.18 -6.21 19.65
C HIS A 83 35.62 -5.72 19.89
N GLU A 84 36.00 -4.60 19.27
CA GLU A 84 37.33 -4.01 19.43
C GLU A 84 37.61 -3.59 20.89
N LYS A 85 36.64 -2.96 21.56
CA LYS A 85 36.76 -2.49 22.94
C LYS A 85 36.88 -3.64 23.94
N LEU A 86 36.08 -4.69 23.79
CA LEU A 86 36.07 -5.84 24.69
C LEU A 86 37.32 -6.72 24.52
N GLU A 87 37.83 -6.86 23.30
CA GLU A 87 39.09 -7.56 23.06
C GLU A 87 40.29 -6.81 23.67
N ALA A 88 40.31 -5.49 23.56
CA ALA A 88 41.34 -4.66 24.20
C ALA A 88 41.26 -4.78 25.73
N ASP A 89 40.06 -4.70 26.30
CA ASP A 89 39.83 -4.85 27.73
C ASP A 89 40.24 -6.24 28.25
N LEU A 90 39.94 -7.33 27.50
CA LEU A 90 40.41 -8.67 27.87
C LEU A 90 41.94 -8.75 27.92
N LYS A 91 42.65 -8.16 26.94
CA LYS A 91 44.12 -8.14 26.93
C LYS A 91 44.67 -7.45 28.17
N GLU A 92 44.12 -6.28 28.51
CA GLU A 92 44.51 -5.54 29.71
C GLU A 92 44.24 -6.33 31.01
N LEU A 93 43.07 -6.97 31.10
CA LEU A 93 42.73 -7.81 32.26
C LEU A 93 43.65 -9.03 32.38
N GLN A 94 44.05 -9.63 31.26
CA GLN A 94 45.00 -10.75 31.25
C GLN A 94 46.40 -10.30 31.68
N GLU A 95 46.86 -9.13 31.24
CA GLU A 95 48.14 -8.57 31.66
C GLU A 95 48.18 -8.27 33.17
N ARG A 96 47.08 -7.75 33.73
CA ARG A 96 47.02 -7.37 35.16
C ARG A 96 46.74 -8.55 36.10
N TYR A 97 45.87 -9.48 35.69
CA TYR A 97 45.32 -10.51 36.58
C TYR A 97 45.57 -11.96 36.10
N GLY A 98 46.27 -12.16 34.98
CA GLY A 98 46.43 -13.48 34.35
C GLY A 98 47.15 -14.53 35.20
N ASP A 99 48.02 -14.10 36.12
CA ASP A 99 48.74 -14.97 37.05
C ASP A 99 47.93 -15.31 38.32
N ASP A 100 46.83 -14.60 38.59
CA ASP A 100 45.96 -14.89 39.73
C ASP A 100 45.10 -16.13 39.45
N LYS A 101 45.41 -17.22 40.15
CA LYS A 101 44.70 -18.50 40.06
C LYS A 101 43.20 -18.36 40.38
N ASN A 102 42.81 -17.41 41.23
CA ASN A 102 41.41 -17.19 41.63
C ASN A 102 40.60 -16.45 40.56
N VAL A 103 41.26 -15.75 39.64
CA VAL A 103 40.64 -14.91 38.60
C VAL A 103 40.70 -15.58 37.23
N LYS A 104 41.62 -16.52 37.02
CA LYS A 104 41.84 -17.21 35.74
C LYS A 104 40.58 -17.85 35.13
N SER A 105 39.71 -18.46 35.94
CA SER A 105 38.44 -19.03 35.45
C SER A 105 37.49 -17.96 34.93
N LYS A 106 37.41 -16.81 35.64
CA LYS A 106 36.60 -15.65 35.24
C LYS A 106 37.15 -15.00 33.97
N LEU A 107 38.47 -14.88 33.80
CA LEU A 107 39.07 -14.38 32.55
C LEU A 107 38.74 -15.27 31.36
N ARG A 108 38.72 -16.60 31.55
CA ARG A 108 38.28 -17.53 30.51
C ARG A 108 36.80 -17.36 30.18
N GLN A 109 35.95 -17.18 31.19
CA GLN A 109 34.53 -16.90 30.98
C GLN A 109 34.33 -15.56 30.27
N TYR A 110 35.11 -14.53 30.63
CA TYR A 110 35.06 -13.23 29.96
C TYR A 110 35.43 -13.36 28.48
N SER A 111 36.53 -14.06 28.18
CA SER A 111 36.91 -14.38 26.80
C SER A 111 35.83 -15.12 26.02
N ASN A 112 35.10 -16.03 26.67
CA ASN A 112 33.96 -16.72 26.07
C ASN A 112 32.79 -15.76 25.83
N ASP A 113 32.48 -14.91 26.80
CA ASP A 113 31.30 -14.04 26.78
C ASP A 113 31.42 -12.93 25.71
N ILE A 114 32.64 -12.43 25.49
CA ILE A 114 32.94 -11.42 24.46
C ILE A 114 33.11 -12.01 23.06
N ASN A 115 33.18 -13.33 22.91
CA ASN A 115 33.45 -13.96 21.61
C ASN A 115 32.15 -14.06 20.79
N PRO A 116 32.03 -13.32 19.65
CA PRO A 116 30.83 -13.34 18.82
C PRO A 116 30.58 -14.67 18.11
N ASN A 117 31.60 -15.53 18.00
CA ASN A 117 31.50 -16.84 17.35
C ASN A 117 31.16 -17.97 18.32
N LEU A 118 31.16 -17.70 19.63
CA LEU A 118 30.79 -18.70 20.62
C LEU A 118 29.28 -18.73 20.80
N LEU A 119 28.66 -19.82 20.36
CA LEU A 119 27.22 -20.03 20.48
C LEU A 119 26.71 -19.72 21.90
N ASN A 120 25.64 -18.92 21.97
CA ASN A 120 24.98 -18.47 23.20
C ASN A 120 25.81 -17.53 24.10
N SER A 121 27.02 -17.11 23.70
CA SER A 121 27.70 -16.01 24.40
C SER A 121 26.86 -14.73 24.32
N PRO A 122 26.97 -13.83 25.30
CA PRO A 122 26.40 -12.49 25.23
C PRO A 122 26.64 -11.81 23.87
N MET A 123 27.89 -11.75 23.39
CA MET A 123 28.19 -11.12 22.10
C MET A 123 27.59 -11.87 20.91
N TRP A 124 27.57 -13.21 20.91
CA TRP A 124 26.90 -13.97 19.85
C TRP A 124 25.41 -13.66 19.76
N LYS A 125 24.71 -13.52 20.91
CA LYS A 125 23.29 -13.16 20.92
C LYS A 125 23.06 -11.75 20.36
N TYR A 126 23.96 -10.81 20.69
CA TYR A 126 23.90 -9.47 20.15
C TYR A 126 24.11 -9.45 18.62
N GLU A 127 25.13 -10.14 18.12
CA GLU A 127 25.40 -10.33 16.70
C GLU A 127 24.21 -10.94 15.95
N VAL A 128 23.66 -12.02 16.48
CA VAL A 128 22.52 -12.72 15.90
C VAL A 128 21.29 -11.83 15.82
N GLY A 129 21.00 -11.03 16.87
CA GLY A 129 19.88 -10.09 16.87
C GLY A 129 19.95 -9.07 15.72
N GLY A 130 21.15 -8.56 15.44
CA GLY A 130 21.46 -7.60 14.38
C GLY A 130 21.67 -8.20 12.98
N ASN A 131 21.64 -9.53 12.84
CA ASN A 131 21.97 -10.18 11.56
C ASN A 131 20.71 -10.44 10.71
N PRO A 132 20.56 -9.80 9.53
CA PRO A 132 19.37 -9.96 8.69
C PRO A 132 19.26 -11.31 7.99
N ASN A 133 20.34 -12.09 7.96
CA ASN A 133 20.40 -13.43 7.36
C ASN A 133 20.15 -14.53 8.38
N TYR A 134 20.13 -14.21 9.69
CA TYR A 134 19.84 -15.18 10.72
C TYR A 134 18.33 -15.35 10.89
N LEU A 135 17.82 -16.56 10.67
CA LEU A 135 16.40 -16.86 10.75
C LEU A 135 15.82 -16.45 12.11
N ASN A 136 14.70 -15.72 12.09
CA ASN A 136 14.01 -15.19 13.28
C ASN A 136 14.80 -14.17 14.11
N SER A 137 15.95 -13.68 13.65
CA SER A 137 16.55 -12.49 14.27
C SER A 137 15.61 -11.30 14.17
N THR A 138 15.84 -10.30 15.02
CA THR A 138 15.06 -9.08 15.02
C THR A 138 15.14 -8.39 13.65
N MET A 139 16.34 -8.25 13.09
CA MET A 139 16.55 -7.66 11.77
C MET A 139 15.95 -8.48 10.61
N TRP A 140 15.95 -9.82 10.71
CA TRP A 140 15.35 -10.69 9.70
C TRP A 140 13.84 -10.48 9.62
N LYS A 141 13.14 -10.35 10.76
CA LYS A 141 11.68 -10.18 10.78
C LYS A 141 11.26 -8.90 10.06
N LEU A 142 11.94 -7.79 10.33
CA LEU A 142 11.68 -6.52 9.66
C LEU A 142 12.00 -6.61 8.16
N ASN A 143 13.17 -7.13 7.78
CA ASN A 143 13.54 -7.34 6.37
C ASN A 143 12.48 -8.15 5.62
N LYS A 144 12.00 -9.25 6.20
CA LYS A 144 10.95 -10.08 5.60
C LYS A 144 9.64 -9.33 5.38
N ALA A 145 9.22 -8.48 6.32
CA ALA A 145 8.02 -7.68 6.18
C ALA A 145 8.15 -6.62 5.06
N LEU A 146 9.36 -6.07 4.87
CA LEU A 146 9.67 -5.06 3.85
C LEU A 146 9.89 -5.64 2.44
N ASN A 147 10.19 -6.94 2.34
CA ASN A 147 10.52 -7.57 1.08
C ASN A 147 9.28 -7.77 0.18
N GLU A 148 9.19 -7.05 -0.94
CA GLU A 148 8.09 -7.14 -1.90
C GLU A 148 7.98 -8.49 -2.64
N ASN A 149 9.03 -9.30 -2.61
CA ASN A 149 9.09 -10.63 -3.24
C ASN A 149 8.83 -11.77 -2.25
N TYR A 150 8.72 -11.46 -0.95
CA TYR A 150 8.38 -12.44 0.06
C TYR A 150 6.85 -12.57 0.17
N LEU A 151 6.34 -13.77 -0.12
CA LEU A 151 4.90 -14.06 -0.08
C LEU A 151 4.30 -13.64 1.28
N GLU A 152 3.15 -12.96 1.23
CA GLU A 152 2.42 -12.48 2.42
C GLU A 152 3.18 -11.46 3.28
N SER A 153 4.32 -10.92 2.82
CA SER A 153 4.90 -9.74 3.46
C SER A 153 3.98 -8.54 3.34
N LEU A 154 4.23 -7.51 4.17
CA LEU A 154 3.47 -6.27 4.15
C LEU A 154 3.62 -5.56 2.79
N MET A 155 4.84 -5.50 2.28
CA MET A 155 5.13 -4.84 1.00
C MET A 155 4.69 -5.67 -0.21
N TRP A 156 4.73 -7.00 -0.14
CA TRP A 156 4.17 -7.87 -1.17
C TRP A 156 2.66 -7.68 -1.25
N THR A 157 1.97 -7.69 -0.11
CA THR A 157 0.51 -7.53 -0.04
C THR A 157 0.08 -6.19 -0.63
N TYR A 158 0.79 -5.11 -0.26
CA TYR A 158 0.54 -3.79 -0.80
C TYR A 158 0.79 -3.74 -2.32
N SER A 159 1.93 -4.24 -2.80
CA SER A 159 2.27 -4.33 -4.22
C SER A 159 1.19 -5.07 -5.04
N LYS A 160 0.70 -6.21 -4.53
CA LYS A 160 -0.36 -6.97 -5.22
C LYS A 160 -1.68 -6.25 -5.27
N ALA A 161 -2.06 -5.52 -4.22
CA ALA A 161 -3.32 -4.77 -4.19
C ALA A 161 -3.37 -3.65 -5.23
N ILE A 162 -2.22 -3.01 -5.50
CA ILE A 162 -2.10 -1.91 -6.46
C ILE A 162 -1.80 -2.36 -7.90
N ASN A 163 -1.48 -3.64 -8.10
CA ASN A 163 -1.16 -4.17 -9.42
C ASN A 163 -2.45 -4.49 -10.23
N PRO A 164 -2.69 -3.85 -11.39
CA PRO A 164 -3.88 -4.09 -12.21
C PRO A 164 -3.92 -5.47 -12.87
N ASN A 165 -2.78 -6.18 -12.94
CA ASN A 165 -2.66 -7.51 -13.52
C ASN A 165 -2.82 -8.63 -12.48
N TYR A 166 -2.81 -8.30 -11.19
CA TYR A 166 -3.04 -9.28 -10.15
C TYR A 166 -4.53 -9.55 -9.99
N LEU A 167 -4.95 -10.80 -10.23
CA LEU A 167 -6.35 -11.18 -10.21
C LEU A 167 -7.00 -10.82 -8.85
N ASN A 168 -8.19 -10.23 -8.91
CA ASN A 168 -8.96 -9.80 -7.74
C ASN A 168 -8.31 -8.72 -6.86
N SER A 169 -7.17 -8.15 -7.25
CA SER A 169 -6.61 -6.97 -6.58
C SER A 169 -7.58 -5.80 -6.64
N SER A 170 -7.40 -4.85 -5.72
CA SER A 170 -8.20 -3.62 -5.71
C SER A 170 -8.01 -2.81 -6.99
N MET A 171 -6.78 -2.73 -7.51
CA MET A 171 -6.52 -2.04 -8.78
C MET A 171 -7.07 -2.79 -10.00
N TRP A 172 -7.04 -4.12 -9.99
CA TRP A 172 -7.69 -4.95 -11.02
C TRP A 172 -9.20 -4.69 -11.04
N LYS A 173 -9.85 -4.66 -9.87
CA LYS A 173 -11.29 -4.35 -9.74
C LYS A 173 -11.62 -2.96 -10.28
N TYR A 174 -10.79 -1.96 -9.98
CA TYR A 174 -10.91 -0.62 -10.57
C TYR A 174 -10.82 -0.72 -12.10
N SER A 175 -9.73 -1.28 -12.63
CA SER A 175 -9.50 -1.44 -14.07
C SER A 175 -10.70 -2.09 -14.77
N LYS A 176 -11.24 -3.18 -14.21
CA LYS A 176 -12.39 -3.89 -14.79
C LYS A 176 -13.69 -3.10 -14.70
N THR A 177 -13.88 -2.29 -13.66
CA THR A 177 -15.05 -1.42 -13.51
C THR A 177 -15.12 -0.38 -14.63
N VAL A 178 -13.98 0.19 -15.01
CA VAL A 178 -13.90 1.30 -15.99
C VAL A 178 -13.62 0.85 -17.42
N ASN A 179 -13.27 -0.41 -17.64
CA ASN A 179 -12.96 -0.94 -18.96
C ASN A 179 -14.24 -1.24 -19.75
N GLU A 180 -14.46 -0.52 -20.84
CA GLU A 180 -15.60 -0.67 -21.75
C GLU A 180 -15.64 -2.00 -22.53
N ASN A 181 -14.53 -2.72 -22.59
CA ASN A 181 -14.40 -4.01 -23.28
C ASN A 181 -14.44 -5.19 -22.30
N TYR A 182 -14.37 -4.93 -20.99
CA TYR A 182 -14.50 -5.99 -20.00
C TYR A 182 -15.94 -6.49 -19.90
N LEU A 183 -16.11 -7.81 -19.97
CA LEU A 183 -17.43 -8.43 -19.97
C LEU A 183 -18.22 -8.05 -18.72
N ASN A 184 -19.46 -7.60 -18.94
CA ASN A 184 -20.40 -7.22 -17.89
C ASN A 184 -19.95 -6.07 -16.98
N SER A 185 -18.87 -5.35 -17.32
CA SER A 185 -18.51 -4.13 -16.60
C SER A 185 -19.61 -3.08 -16.72
N PRO A 186 -19.77 -2.20 -15.72
CA PRO A 186 -20.74 -1.11 -15.84
C PRO A 186 -20.41 -0.18 -17.01
N MET A 187 -19.13 0.04 -17.32
CA MET A 187 -18.73 0.82 -18.50
C MET A 187 -19.13 0.13 -19.82
N GLN A 188 -18.97 -1.20 -19.94
CA GLN A 188 -19.41 -1.94 -21.12
C GLN A 188 -20.93 -1.89 -21.29
N LYS A 189 -21.69 -2.04 -20.19
CA LYS A 189 -23.15 -1.92 -20.21
C LYS A 189 -23.58 -0.53 -20.66
N LEU A 190 -22.89 0.51 -20.20
CA LEU A 190 -23.12 1.88 -20.63
C LEU A 190 -22.80 2.09 -22.12
N LYS A 191 -21.68 1.55 -22.63
CA LYS A 191 -21.31 1.56 -24.06
C LYS A 191 -22.41 0.96 -24.92
N LYS A 192 -22.80 -0.27 -24.59
CA LYS A 192 -23.86 -1.03 -25.26
C LYS A 192 -25.19 -0.28 -25.25
N GLY A 193 -25.59 0.25 -24.09
CA GLY A 193 -26.81 1.04 -23.94
C GLY A 193 -26.81 2.37 -24.70
N SER A 194 -25.63 2.95 -24.95
CA SER A 194 -25.46 4.24 -25.66
C SER A 194 -25.29 4.10 -27.18
N SER A 195 -25.19 2.88 -27.71
CA SER A 195 -24.88 2.63 -29.12
C SER A 195 -26.12 2.26 -29.93
N GLU A 196 -26.32 2.88 -31.09
CA GLU A 196 -27.35 2.47 -32.06
C GLU A 196 -27.06 1.12 -32.74
N HIS A 197 -25.79 0.68 -32.73
CA HIS A 197 -25.38 -0.58 -33.36
C HIS A 197 -25.52 -1.79 -32.43
N HIS A 198 -25.75 -1.56 -31.14
CA HIS A 198 -25.92 -2.67 -30.20
C HIS A 198 -27.36 -3.15 -30.16
N LEU A 199 -27.57 -4.41 -30.49
CA LEU A 199 -28.89 -5.02 -30.49
C LEU A 199 -29.55 -4.88 -29.11
N GLY A 200 -30.77 -4.36 -29.10
CA GLY A 200 -31.58 -4.26 -27.89
C GLY A 200 -31.28 -3.04 -27.02
N SER A 201 -30.30 -2.21 -27.38
CA SER A 201 -30.09 -0.93 -26.70
C SER A 201 -31.29 0.01 -26.88
N PRO A 202 -31.55 0.94 -25.94
CA PRO A 202 -32.60 1.94 -26.10
C PRO A 202 -32.44 2.76 -27.40
N ILE A 203 -31.19 3.08 -27.75
CA ILE A 203 -30.84 3.88 -28.93
C ILE A 203 -31.11 3.09 -30.22
N GLN A 204 -30.72 1.81 -30.27
CA GLN A 204 -30.98 0.94 -31.40
C GLN A 204 -32.48 0.73 -31.61
N LYS A 205 -33.23 0.44 -30.54
CA LYS A 205 -34.68 0.25 -30.62
C LYS A 205 -35.38 1.52 -31.13
N TYR A 206 -34.95 2.69 -30.69
CA TYR A 206 -35.43 3.96 -31.22
C TYR A 206 -35.11 4.15 -32.70
N SER A 207 -33.85 3.96 -33.11
CA SER A 207 -33.43 4.10 -34.52
C SER A 207 -34.19 3.19 -35.48
N LYS A 208 -34.71 2.05 -34.98
CA LYS A 208 -35.53 1.10 -35.73
C LYS A 208 -37.04 1.33 -35.60
N GLY A 209 -37.46 2.45 -35.00
CA GLY A 209 -38.88 2.79 -34.80
C GLY A 209 -39.61 1.89 -33.78
N LYS A 210 -38.90 1.07 -33.00
CA LYS A 210 -39.49 0.17 -31.99
C LYS A 210 -39.83 0.86 -30.68
N LEU A 211 -39.39 2.10 -30.49
CA LEU A 211 -39.68 2.96 -29.33
C LEU A 211 -39.97 4.38 -29.80
N THR A 212 -40.80 5.11 -29.06
CA THR A 212 -40.90 6.56 -29.21
C THR A 212 -39.67 7.26 -28.62
N LYS A 213 -39.38 8.49 -29.05
CA LYS A 213 -38.26 9.30 -28.52
C LYS A 213 -38.34 9.46 -27.00
N THR A 214 -39.54 9.65 -26.45
CA THR A 214 -39.77 9.78 -25.01
C THR A 214 -39.44 8.49 -24.26
N GLN A 215 -39.87 7.34 -24.77
CA GLN A 215 -39.56 6.03 -24.18
C GLN A 215 -38.05 5.75 -24.21
N ALA A 216 -37.41 6.02 -25.35
CA ALA A 216 -35.97 5.81 -25.52
C ALA A 216 -35.15 6.71 -24.59
N LYS A 217 -35.52 7.99 -24.46
CA LYS A 217 -34.91 8.93 -23.50
C LYS A 217 -35.05 8.43 -22.05
N LYS A 218 -36.23 7.96 -21.66
CA LYS A 218 -36.47 7.43 -20.30
C LYS A 218 -35.58 6.22 -20.02
N LEU A 219 -35.62 5.21 -20.88
CA LEU A 219 -34.83 3.98 -20.73
C LEU A 219 -33.32 4.26 -20.74
N TYR A 220 -32.86 5.15 -21.62
CA TYR A 220 -31.46 5.56 -21.63
C TYR A 220 -31.06 6.31 -20.35
N ALA A 221 -31.91 7.22 -19.85
CA ALA A 221 -31.62 7.96 -18.63
C ALA A 221 -31.52 7.03 -17.40
N GLU A 222 -32.42 6.05 -17.29
CA GLU A 222 -32.38 5.01 -16.25
C GLU A 222 -31.09 4.19 -16.33
N LEU A 223 -30.75 3.68 -17.53
CA LEU A 223 -29.51 2.93 -17.77
C LEU A 223 -28.27 3.77 -17.46
N LYS A 224 -28.21 5.01 -17.93
CA LYS A 224 -27.10 5.95 -17.69
C LYS A 224 -26.94 6.19 -16.19
N LYS A 225 -28.03 6.48 -15.48
CA LYS A 225 -28.01 6.69 -14.03
C LYS A 225 -27.49 5.46 -13.29
N GLU A 226 -28.02 4.28 -13.61
CA GLU A 226 -27.62 3.03 -12.96
C GLU A 226 -26.14 2.70 -13.22
N GLN A 227 -25.70 2.71 -14.48
CA GLN A 227 -24.34 2.29 -14.80
C GLN A 227 -23.29 3.31 -14.36
N THR A 228 -23.58 4.63 -14.40
CA THR A 228 -22.67 5.64 -13.85
C THR A 228 -22.58 5.54 -12.32
N ALA A 229 -23.68 5.22 -11.62
CA ALA A 229 -23.64 4.92 -10.19
C ALA A 229 -22.80 3.67 -9.88
N ASN A 230 -22.94 2.61 -10.69
CA ASN A 230 -22.14 1.39 -10.56
C ASN A 230 -20.65 1.64 -10.78
N VAL A 231 -20.28 2.45 -11.80
CA VAL A 231 -18.89 2.89 -11.99
C VAL A 231 -18.39 3.62 -10.74
N SER A 232 -19.11 4.65 -10.30
CA SER A 232 -18.70 5.45 -9.13
C SER A 232 -18.54 4.59 -7.87
N LYS A 233 -19.47 3.66 -7.62
CA LYS A 233 -19.41 2.73 -6.48
C LYS A 233 -18.20 1.81 -6.56
N GLY A 234 -17.95 1.18 -7.70
CA GLY A 234 -16.81 0.27 -7.88
C GLY A 234 -15.45 0.98 -7.78
N VAL A 235 -15.36 2.20 -8.32
CA VAL A 235 -14.19 3.07 -8.19
C VAL A 235 -13.97 3.45 -6.72
N ALA A 236 -14.99 3.94 -6.02
CA ALA A 236 -14.88 4.34 -4.62
C ALA A 236 -14.47 3.17 -3.72
N ALA A 237 -15.07 1.99 -3.92
CA ALA A 237 -14.70 0.79 -3.17
C ALA A 237 -13.24 0.39 -3.39
N SER A 238 -12.77 0.43 -4.64
CA SER A 238 -11.38 0.10 -4.98
C SER A 238 -10.39 1.09 -4.37
N LYS A 239 -10.67 2.40 -4.47
CA LYS A 239 -9.84 3.46 -3.87
C LYS A 239 -9.79 3.34 -2.34
N LYS A 240 -10.94 3.09 -1.70
CA LYS A 240 -11.04 2.88 -0.27
C LYS A 240 -10.18 1.69 0.18
N ALA A 241 -10.32 0.55 -0.49
CA ALA A 241 -9.55 -0.65 -0.15
C ALA A 241 -8.04 -0.45 -0.30
N ILE A 242 -7.59 0.30 -1.31
CA ILE A 242 -6.16 0.65 -1.48
C ILE A 242 -5.70 1.56 -0.35
N ALA A 243 -6.47 2.61 -0.02
CA ALA A 243 -6.11 3.55 1.02
C ALA A 243 -6.06 2.91 2.42
N GLU A 244 -7.04 2.06 2.75
CA GLU A 244 -7.07 1.31 4.01
C GLU A 244 -5.88 0.35 4.12
N LEU A 245 -5.54 -0.34 3.04
CA LEU A 245 -4.37 -1.22 3.02
C LEU A 245 -3.08 -0.43 3.17
N ALA A 246 -2.90 0.66 2.43
CA ALA A 246 -1.72 1.52 2.51
C ALA A 246 -1.48 2.01 3.95
N ALA A 247 -2.51 2.60 4.57
CA ALA A 247 -2.44 3.08 5.95
C ALA A 247 -2.14 1.95 6.95
N SER A 248 -2.73 0.77 6.75
CA SER A 248 -2.46 -0.39 7.59
C SER A 248 -1.03 -0.90 7.44
N THR A 249 -0.52 -0.97 6.20
CA THR A 249 0.87 -1.37 5.90
C THR A 249 1.86 -0.41 6.53
N GLU A 250 1.70 0.91 6.33
CA GLU A 250 2.58 1.92 6.93
C GLU A 250 2.58 1.85 8.46
N LYS A 251 1.39 1.71 9.08
CA LYS A 251 1.26 1.53 10.53
C LYS A 251 1.98 0.28 11.02
N GLN A 252 1.81 -0.84 10.35
CA GLN A 252 2.43 -2.12 10.73
C GLN A 252 3.94 -2.08 10.55
N ILE A 253 4.44 -1.48 9.47
CA ILE A 253 5.89 -1.27 9.26
C ILE A 253 6.45 -0.38 10.37
N GLY A 254 5.81 0.75 10.69
CA GLY A 254 6.27 1.64 11.75
C GLY A 254 6.28 0.98 13.13
N ALA A 255 5.26 0.17 13.43
CA ALA A 255 5.20 -0.61 14.66
C ALA A 255 6.33 -1.65 14.72
N LEU A 256 6.54 -2.40 13.63
CA LEU A 256 7.58 -3.42 13.56
C LEU A 256 8.99 -2.81 13.63
N HIS A 257 9.20 -1.64 13.05
CA HIS A 257 10.44 -0.88 13.19
C HIS A 257 10.68 -0.49 14.65
N THR A 258 9.66 0.06 15.33
CA THR A 258 9.77 0.45 16.74
C THR A 258 10.06 -0.76 17.64
N GLU A 259 9.37 -1.88 17.41
CA GLU A 259 9.61 -3.14 18.11
C GLU A 259 11.03 -3.65 17.85
N THR A 260 11.51 -3.54 16.60
CA THR A 260 12.86 -3.95 16.21
C THR A 260 13.93 -3.16 16.96
N VAL A 261 13.79 -1.83 17.03
CA VAL A 261 14.68 -0.97 17.83
C VAL A 261 14.68 -1.38 19.30
N GLN A 262 13.51 -1.57 19.90
CA GLN A 262 13.39 -1.96 21.31
C GLN A 262 14.03 -3.32 21.61
N LEU A 263 13.84 -4.30 20.72
CA LEU A 263 14.41 -5.63 20.88
C LEU A 263 15.93 -5.62 20.67
N LEU A 264 16.45 -4.81 19.75
CA LEU A 264 17.89 -4.63 19.56
C LEU A 264 18.54 -3.95 20.77
N GLU A 265 17.95 -2.86 21.28
CA GLU A 265 18.41 -2.20 22.51
C GLU A 265 18.45 -3.17 23.68
N LYS A 266 17.34 -3.88 23.91
CA LYS A 266 17.25 -4.84 25.00
C LYS A 266 18.32 -5.92 24.87
N GLN A 267 18.51 -6.48 23.68
CA GLN A 267 19.53 -7.50 23.45
C GLN A 267 20.94 -6.96 23.69
N ARG A 268 21.22 -5.74 23.24
CA ARG A 268 22.50 -5.04 23.47
C ARG A 268 22.75 -4.84 24.96
N GLU A 269 21.80 -4.25 25.67
CA GLU A 269 21.83 -3.99 27.11
C GLU A 269 22.09 -5.28 27.90
N GLU A 270 21.32 -6.34 27.65
CA GLU A 270 21.50 -7.63 28.33
C GLU A 270 22.90 -8.22 28.10
N SER A 271 23.44 -8.03 26.90
CA SER A 271 24.75 -8.56 26.53
C SER A 271 25.88 -7.80 27.22
N LEU A 272 25.86 -6.46 27.13
CA LEU A 272 26.85 -5.60 27.77
C LEU A 272 26.77 -5.67 29.29
N GLN A 273 25.58 -5.79 29.87
CA GLN A 273 25.38 -5.93 31.30
C GLN A 273 25.95 -7.25 31.84
N ALA A 274 25.75 -8.36 31.12
CA ALA A 274 26.34 -9.66 31.49
C ALA A 274 27.87 -9.59 31.52
N ILE A 275 28.47 -9.03 30.47
CA ILE A 275 29.92 -8.86 30.35
C ILE A 275 30.45 -7.89 31.43
N SER A 276 29.76 -6.77 31.64
CA SER A 276 30.12 -5.76 32.64
C SER A 276 30.07 -6.30 34.07
N ASN A 277 29.08 -7.14 34.40
CA ASN A 277 29.00 -7.79 35.70
C ASN A 277 30.20 -8.72 35.94
N LEU A 278 30.56 -9.53 34.95
CA LEU A 278 31.74 -10.39 35.06
C LEU A 278 33.03 -9.57 35.18
N ARG A 279 33.13 -8.44 34.47
CA ARG A 279 34.25 -7.50 34.61
C ARG A 279 34.37 -6.96 36.04
N LYS A 280 33.26 -6.55 36.67
CA LYS A 280 33.24 -6.11 38.08
C LYS A 280 33.75 -7.20 39.03
N GLU A 281 33.44 -8.47 38.76
CA GLU A 281 33.93 -9.58 39.56
C GLU A 281 35.44 -9.88 39.39
N ILE A 282 36.05 -9.38 38.31
CA ILE A 282 37.47 -9.52 38.00
C ILE A 282 38.27 -8.35 38.59
N CYS A 283 37.86 -7.11 38.32
CA CYS A 283 38.66 -5.92 38.62
C CYS A 283 37.94 -4.85 39.47
N GLY A 284 36.71 -5.10 39.91
CA GLY A 284 35.92 -4.16 40.73
C GLY A 284 35.20 -3.07 39.93
N GLU A 285 35.42 -2.98 38.62
CA GLU A 285 34.88 -1.93 37.75
C GLU A 285 34.09 -2.52 36.58
N GLY A 286 32.93 -1.91 36.27
CA GLY A 286 32.09 -2.32 35.14
C GLY A 286 32.29 -1.47 33.90
N LEU A 287 31.77 -1.94 32.78
CA LEU A 287 31.66 -1.18 31.54
C LEU A 287 30.56 -0.11 31.66
N GLN A 288 30.68 0.97 30.90
CA GLN A 288 29.68 2.03 30.74
C GLN A 288 29.33 2.15 29.25
N TRP A 289 28.05 2.40 28.98
CA TRP A 289 27.52 2.59 27.62
C TRP A 289 26.26 3.44 27.66
N GLU A 290 26.02 4.16 26.56
CA GLU A 290 24.78 4.90 26.32
C GLU A 290 23.84 4.07 25.43
N PRO A 291 22.54 4.40 25.40
CA PRO A 291 21.60 3.83 24.43
C PRO A 291 22.13 4.00 23.00
N LEU A 292 22.00 2.96 22.18
CA LEU A 292 22.44 3.02 20.78
C LEU A 292 21.47 3.90 19.97
N PHE A 293 20.17 3.69 20.16
CA PHE A 293 19.09 4.41 19.51
C PHE A 293 18.49 5.46 20.45
N PRO A 294 18.06 6.62 19.91
CA PRO A 294 17.36 7.62 20.69
C PRO A 294 16.06 7.05 21.26
N ALA A 295 15.70 7.51 22.47
CA ALA A 295 14.43 7.13 23.08
C ALA A 295 13.27 7.48 22.12
N PRO A 296 12.28 6.58 21.95
CA PRO A 296 11.14 6.88 21.09
C PRO A 296 10.44 8.14 21.62
N GLU A 297 10.21 9.12 20.72
CA GLU A 297 9.50 10.33 21.11
C GLU A 297 8.15 9.95 21.74
N PRO A 298 7.80 10.53 22.91
CA PRO A 298 6.52 10.26 23.53
C PRO A 298 5.43 10.60 22.53
N LYS A 299 4.51 9.66 22.30
CA LYS A 299 3.35 9.87 21.42
C LYS A 299 2.64 11.12 21.91
N GLU A 300 2.72 12.21 21.15
CA GLU A 300 1.83 13.35 21.37
C GLU A 300 0.40 12.81 21.24
N ASN A 301 -0.33 12.83 22.35
CA ASN A 301 -1.76 12.60 22.36
C ASN A 301 -2.41 13.77 21.62
N THR A 302 -2.43 13.75 20.28
CA THR A 302 -3.33 14.60 19.51
C THR A 302 -4.73 14.01 19.63
N ALA A 303 -5.35 14.26 20.77
CA ALA A 303 -6.79 14.33 20.89
C ALA A 303 -7.21 15.71 20.37
N ALA A 304 -7.82 15.74 19.19
CA ALA A 304 -8.61 16.85 18.69
C ALA A 304 -9.76 16.28 17.84
#